data_AF-A0A7V4G0Y1-F1
#
_entry.id   AF-A0A7V4G0Y1-F1
#
_cell.length_a   1.000
_cell.length_b   1.000
_cell.length_c   1.000
_cell.angle_alpha   90.00
_cell.angle_beta   90.00
_cell.angle_gamma   90.00
#
_symmetry.space_group_name_H-M   'P 1'
#
loop_
_entity.id
_entity.type
_entity.pdbx_description
1 polymer ?
#
loop_
_entity_poly.entity_id
_entity_poly.type
_entity_poly.pdbx_seq_one_letter_code
_entity_poly.pdbx_strand_id
1 'polypeptide(L)'
;MPESEYSPALREALERARPILRIRELRPGQGEVIESVLAGRDTLAIMPTGSGKSLTYQLPALYLSGPTLVVSPLLALIEDQVGKMRAAGVAVARIDSTRTAKERAADLEGVREGRIKLVLITPESVCSPAV
;
A
#
# COMPACT_ATOMS: atom_id res chain seq x y z
N MET A 1 -6.57 -10.04 17.88
CA MET A 1 -7.39 -11.07 17.20
C MET A 1 -6.53 -12.28 16.80
N PRO A 2 -6.84 -13.51 17.26
CA PRO A 2 -6.17 -14.73 16.79
C PRO A 2 -6.52 -15.06 15.32
N GLU A 3 -5.64 -15.78 14.61
CA GLU A 3 -5.82 -16.13 13.18
C GLU A 3 -7.06 -16.99 12.92
N SER A 4 -7.53 -17.73 13.92
CA SER A 4 -8.79 -18.49 13.86
C SER A 4 -10.02 -17.60 13.67
N GLU A 5 -9.95 -16.31 14.02
CA GLU A 5 -11.04 -15.35 13.89
C GLU A 5 -10.99 -14.56 12.58
N TYR A 6 -9.94 -14.73 11.75
CA TYR A 6 -9.83 -13.99 10.49
C TYR A 6 -10.93 -14.39 9.51
N SER A 7 -11.53 -13.37 8.90
CA SER A 7 -12.46 -13.48 7.78
C SER A 7 -11.82 -14.22 6.60
N PRO A 8 -12.63 -14.86 5.73
CA PRO A 8 -12.12 -15.53 4.54
C PRO A 8 -11.28 -14.60 3.64
N ALA A 9 -11.70 -13.34 3.50
CA ALA A 9 -10.99 -12.33 2.71
C ALA A 9 -9.59 -12.03 3.30
N LEU A 10 -9.48 -11.86 4.62
CA LEU A 10 -8.19 -11.62 5.26
C LEU A 10 -7.24 -12.82 5.10
N ARG A 11 -7.75 -14.05 5.26
CA ARG A 11 -6.95 -15.27 5.05
C ARG A 11 -6.41 -15.36 3.63
N GLU A 12 -7.28 -15.19 2.64
CA GLU A 12 -6.89 -15.24 1.24
C GLU A 12 -5.88 -14.13 0.89
N ALA A 13 -6.09 -12.92 1.41
CA ALA A 13 -5.17 -11.81 1.22
C ALA A 13 -3.80 -12.09 1.86
N LEU A 14 -3.76 -12.69 3.05
CA LEU A 14 -2.53 -13.13 3.70
C LEU A 14 -1.81 -14.22 2.91
N GLU A 15 -2.52 -15.24 2.43
CA GLU A 15 -1.94 -16.31 1.62
C GLU A 15 -1.21 -15.75 0.38
N ARG A 16 -1.84 -14.80 -0.32
CA ARG A 16 -1.24 -14.14 -1.49
C ARG A 16 -0.07 -13.23 -1.13
N ALA A 17 -0.18 -12.48 -0.04
CA ALA A 17 0.79 -11.44 0.32
C ALA A 17 2.01 -11.96 1.11
N ARG A 18 1.89 -13.08 1.84
CA ARG A 18 2.96 -13.69 2.66
C ARG A 18 4.29 -13.86 1.92
N PRO A 19 4.36 -14.47 0.71
CA PRO A 19 5.64 -14.66 0.02
C PRO A 19 6.29 -13.33 -0.43
N ILE A 20 5.48 -12.31 -0.70
CA ILE A 20 5.91 -11.01 -1.21
C ILE A 20 6.38 -10.10 -0.06
N LEU A 21 5.51 -9.93 0.95
CA LEU A 21 5.71 -8.99 2.06
C LEU A 21 6.46 -9.62 3.25
N ARG A 22 6.86 -10.90 3.14
CA ARG A 22 7.57 -11.66 4.19
C ARG A 22 6.85 -11.63 5.53
N ILE A 23 5.52 -11.77 5.50
CA ILE A 23 4.65 -11.78 6.67
C ILE A 23 4.74 -13.17 7.32
N ARG A 24 5.07 -13.22 8.61
CA ARG A 24 4.96 -14.46 9.41
C ARG A 24 3.61 -14.51 10.13
N GLU A 25 3.35 -13.46 10.89
CA GLU A 25 2.12 -13.26 11.65
C GLU A 25 1.74 -11.78 11.62
N LEU A 26 0.46 -11.49 11.84
CA LEU A 26 -0.01 -10.13 12.06
C LEU A 26 0.25 -9.72 13.50
N ARG A 27 0.78 -8.52 13.68
CA ARG A 27 0.98 -7.91 14.99
C ARG A 27 -0.37 -7.42 15.56
N PRO A 28 -0.46 -7.24 16.89
CA PRO A 28 -1.70 -6.74 17.51
C PRO A 28 -2.23 -5.47 16.84
N GLY A 29 -3.54 -5.45 16.54
CA GLY A 29 -4.22 -4.34 15.89
C GLY A 29 -4.15 -4.34 14.36
N GLN A 30 -3.19 -5.03 13.73
CA GLN A 30 -3.07 -5.03 12.26
C GLN A 30 -4.25 -5.76 11.60
N GLY A 31 -4.63 -6.91 12.14
CA GLY A 31 -5.73 -7.72 11.60
C GLY A 31 -7.03 -6.94 11.61
N GLU A 32 -7.36 -6.33 12.74
CA GLU A 32 -8.58 -5.54 12.94
C GLU A 32 -8.68 -4.38 11.93
N VAL A 33 -7.58 -3.66 11.67
CA VAL A 33 -7.53 -2.59 10.67
C VAL A 33 -7.69 -3.13 9.25
N ILE A 34 -6.96 -4.19 8.91
CA ILE A 34 -7.00 -4.80 7.57
C ILE A 34 -8.41 -5.32 7.27
N GLU A 35 -9.05 -6.00 8.21
CA GLU A 35 -10.43 -6.46 8.02
C GLU A 35 -11.41 -5.32 7.77
N SER A 36 -11.23 -4.21 8.50
CA SER A 36 -12.04 -3.01 8.27
C SER A 36 -11.87 -2.44 6.87
N VAL A 37 -10.64 -2.35 6.40
CA VAL A 37 -10.32 -1.87 5.04
C VAL A 37 -10.84 -2.84 3.97
N LEU A 38 -10.63 -4.16 4.14
CA LEU A 38 -11.10 -5.17 3.19
C LEU A 38 -12.62 -5.23 3.10
N ALA A 39 -13.33 -4.87 4.17
CA ALA A 39 -14.79 -4.73 4.19
C ALA A 39 -15.28 -3.39 3.60
N GLY A 40 -14.39 -2.56 3.05
CA GLY A 40 -14.73 -1.27 2.43
C GLY A 40 -15.14 -0.19 3.43
N ARG A 41 -14.70 -0.29 4.69
CA ARG A 41 -15.00 0.70 5.73
C ARG A 41 -13.91 1.75 5.87
N ASP A 42 -14.34 3.00 5.98
CA ASP A 42 -13.46 4.10 6.40
C ASP A 42 -12.90 3.79 7.80
N THR A 43 -11.58 3.84 7.93
CA THR A 43 -10.89 3.32 9.11
C THR A 43 -9.84 4.31 9.62
N LEU A 44 -9.98 4.76 10.86
CA LEU A 44 -8.95 5.51 11.58
C LEU A 44 -8.14 4.55 12.46
N ALA A 45 -6.88 4.32 12.10
CA ALA A 45 -5.97 3.46 12.85
C ALA A 45 -4.92 4.30 13.58
N ILE A 46 -4.92 4.25 14.91
CA ILE A 46 -3.88 4.86 15.75
C ILE A 46 -2.94 3.74 16.19
N MET A 47 -1.72 3.75 15.67
CA MET A 47 -0.74 2.68 15.91
C MET A 47 0.62 3.28 16.25
N PRO A 48 1.37 2.72 17.22
CA PRO A 48 2.67 3.26 17.61
C PRO A 48 3.69 3.12 16.47
N THR A 49 4.73 3.94 16.48
CA THR A 49 5.87 3.79 15.57
C THR A 49 6.47 2.39 15.70
N GLY A 50 6.91 1.80 14.59
CA GLY A 50 7.46 0.44 14.58
C GLY A 50 6.42 -0.67 14.66
N SER A 51 5.12 -0.38 14.85
CA SER A 51 4.02 -1.37 14.84
C SER A 51 3.84 -2.10 13.51
N GLY A 52 4.44 -1.59 12.43
CA GLY A 52 4.22 -2.12 11.09
C GLY A 52 2.93 -1.61 10.45
N LYS A 53 2.45 -0.42 10.83
CA LYS A 53 1.25 0.21 10.25
C LYS A 53 1.20 0.21 8.72
N SER A 54 2.35 0.24 8.03
CA SER A 54 2.35 0.21 6.56
C SER A 54 1.74 -1.05 5.97
N LEU A 55 1.83 -2.17 6.68
CA LEU A 55 1.22 -3.43 6.25
C LEU A 55 -0.31 -3.32 6.12
N THR A 56 -0.95 -2.46 6.91
CA THR A 56 -2.42 -2.37 6.96
C THR A 56 -3.03 -1.77 5.71
N TYR A 57 -2.26 -1.06 4.89
CA TYR A 57 -2.67 -0.63 3.53
C TYR A 57 -1.96 -1.40 2.42
N GLN A 58 -0.73 -1.88 2.65
CA GLN A 58 0.02 -2.64 1.63
C GLN A 58 -0.63 -3.98 1.31
N LEU A 59 -1.10 -4.73 2.32
CA LEU A 59 -1.75 -6.00 2.08
C LEU A 59 -3.07 -5.82 1.31
N PRO A 60 -4.00 -4.92 1.71
CA PRO A 60 -5.17 -4.61 0.90
C PRO A 60 -4.83 -4.17 -0.53
N ALA A 61 -3.78 -3.35 -0.72
CA ALA A 61 -3.37 -2.89 -2.05
C ALA A 61 -2.97 -4.02 -3.02
N LEU A 62 -2.40 -5.11 -2.50
CA LEU A 62 -2.04 -6.27 -3.31
C LEU A 62 -3.22 -7.20 -3.57
N TYR A 63 -4.20 -7.21 -2.68
CA TYR A 63 -5.36 -8.09 -2.74
C TYR A 63 -6.51 -7.51 -3.59
N LEU A 64 -6.81 -6.23 -3.42
CA LEU A 64 -7.92 -5.57 -4.11
C LEU A 64 -7.64 -5.40 -5.62
N SER A 65 -8.70 -5.27 -6.41
CA SER A 65 -8.61 -5.16 -7.87
C SER A 65 -8.08 -3.81 -8.34
N GLY A 66 -8.51 -2.72 -7.68
CA GLY A 66 -8.13 -1.34 -8.03
C GLY A 66 -6.82 -0.86 -7.43
N PRO A 67 -6.33 0.31 -7.87
CA PRO A 67 -5.13 0.92 -7.31
C PRO A 67 -5.40 1.46 -5.89
N THR A 68 -4.39 1.40 -5.05
CA THR A 68 -4.33 2.01 -3.73
C THR A 68 -3.41 3.22 -3.78
N LEU A 69 -3.94 4.39 -3.42
CA LEU A 69 -3.19 5.62 -3.29
C LEU A 69 -2.78 5.85 -1.83
N VAL A 70 -1.48 5.98 -1.60
CA VAL A 70 -0.89 6.26 -0.28
C VAL A 70 -0.29 7.65 -0.31
N VAL A 71 -0.90 8.58 0.43
CA VAL A 71 -0.40 9.95 0.57
C VAL A 71 0.53 10.03 1.76
N SER A 72 1.77 10.48 1.56
CA SER A 72 2.78 10.61 2.64
C SER A 72 3.58 11.91 2.50
N PRO A 73 3.75 12.70 3.57
CA PRO A 73 4.46 13.98 3.50
C PRO A 73 5.98 13.84 3.40
N LEU A 74 6.54 12.67 3.76
CA LEU A 74 7.99 12.50 3.85
C LEU A 74 8.53 11.78 2.61
N LEU A 75 9.24 12.51 1.76
CA LEU A 75 9.85 11.99 0.53
C LEU A 75 10.83 10.83 0.80
N ALA A 76 11.71 10.98 1.79
CA ALA A 76 12.66 9.92 2.17
C ALA A 76 11.94 8.63 2.61
N LEU A 77 10.78 8.75 3.27
CA LEU A 77 9.97 7.59 3.66
C LEU A 77 9.27 6.96 2.44
N ILE A 78 8.81 7.77 1.48
CA ILE A 78 8.27 7.26 0.21
C ILE A 78 9.35 6.47 -0.53
N GLU A 79 10.56 7.01 -0.66
CA GLU A 79 11.67 6.36 -1.36
C GLU A 79 12.05 5.02 -0.73
N ASP A 80 12.18 4.97 0.60
CA ASP A 80 12.44 3.74 1.34
C ASP A 80 11.33 2.70 1.12
N GLN A 81 10.06 3.09 1.18
CA GLN A 81 8.93 2.18 0.93
C GLN A 81 8.89 1.69 -0.51
N VAL A 82 9.05 2.57 -1.50
CA VAL A 82 9.09 2.20 -2.92
C VAL A 82 10.25 1.23 -3.19
N GLY A 83 11.44 1.50 -2.64
CA GLY A 83 12.60 0.63 -2.76
C GLY A 83 12.34 -0.77 -2.20
N LYS A 84 11.78 -0.86 -0.99
CA LYS A 84 11.42 -2.14 -0.35
C LYS A 84 10.39 -2.93 -1.15
N MET A 85 9.34 -2.27 -1.63
CA MET A 85 8.29 -2.92 -2.41
C MET A 85 8.80 -3.41 -3.77
N ARG A 86 9.60 -2.60 -4.48
CA ARG A 86 10.24 -3.01 -5.74
C ARG A 86 11.22 -4.17 -5.54
N ALA A 87 12.00 -4.15 -4.47
CA ALA A 87 12.88 -5.28 -4.10
C ALA A 87 12.10 -6.57 -3.79
N ALA A 88 10.84 -6.45 -3.35
CA ALA A 88 9.92 -7.57 -3.16
C ALA A 88 9.20 -7.98 -4.46
N GLY A 89 9.53 -7.39 -5.61
CA GLY A 89 8.90 -7.69 -6.90
C GLY A 89 7.55 -7.01 -7.13
N VAL A 90 7.16 -6.05 -6.27
CA VAL A 90 5.91 -5.30 -6.43
C VAL A 90 6.14 -4.07 -7.30
N ALA A 91 5.32 -3.93 -8.34
CA ALA A 91 5.27 -2.72 -9.14
C ALA A 91 4.62 -1.57 -8.35
N VAL A 92 5.37 -0.49 -8.16
CA VAL A 92 4.95 0.68 -7.38
C VAL A 92 5.27 1.96 -8.13
N ALA A 93 4.26 2.82 -8.26
CA ALA A 93 4.41 4.17 -8.79
C ALA A 93 4.83 5.13 -7.67
N ARG A 94 5.73 6.05 -8.01
CA ARG A 94 6.14 7.14 -7.12
C ARG A 94 5.81 8.45 -7.80
N ILE A 95 4.95 9.25 -7.20
CA ILE A 95 4.54 10.55 -7.75
C ILE A 95 4.97 11.64 -6.76
N ASP A 96 6.00 12.38 -7.14
CA ASP A 96 6.51 13.52 -6.38
C ASP A 96 7.14 14.55 -7.33
N SER A 97 7.61 15.66 -6.77
CA SER A 97 8.22 16.78 -7.50
C SER A 97 9.60 16.46 -8.10
N THR A 98 10.25 15.36 -7.67
CA THR A 98 11.56 14.93 -8.17
C THR A 98 11.46 14.07 -9.43
N ARG A 99 10.26 13.59 -9.78
CA ARG A 99 10.03 12.76 -10.97
C ARG A 99 9.89 13.62 -12.21
N THR A 100 10.52 13.17 -13.29
CA THR A 100 10.34 13.79 -14.61
C THR A 100 8.93 13.54 -15.15
N ALA A 101 8.46 14.39 -16.06
CA ALA A 101 7.15 14.23 -16.68
C ALA A 101 7.00 12.88 -17.41
N LYS A 102 8.07 12.42 -18.07
CA LYS A 102 8.11 11.13 -18.76
C LYS A 102 7.94 9.95 -17.79
N GLU A 103 8.66 9.97 -16.67
CA GLU A 103 8.55 8.93 -15.65
C GLU A 103 7.17 8.90 -15.02
N ARG A 104 6.61 10.07 -14.70
CA ARG A 104 5.24 10.19 -14.18
C ARG A 104 4.21 9.62 -15.16
N ALA A 105 4.32 9.98 -16.44
CA ALA A 105 3.42 9.46 -17.47
C ALA A 105 3.50 7.93 -17.60
N ALA A 106 4.70 7.35 -17.54
CA ALA A 106 4.87 5.90 -17.57
C ALA A 106 4.28 5.19 -16.34
N ASP A 107 4.47 5.75 -15.15
CA ASP A 107 3.89 5.23 -13.90
C ASP A 107 2.35 5.32 -13.95
N LEU A 108 1.78 6.45 -14.40
CA LEU A 108 0.34 6.63 -14.53
C LEU A 108 -0.27 5.68 -15.57
N GLU A 109 0.41 5.45 -16.69
CA GLU A 109 -0.04 4.48 -17.69
C GLU A 109 -0.01 3.06 -17.12
N GLY A 110 1.02 2.71 -16.35
CA GLY A 110 1.07 1.44 -15.62
C GLY A 110 -0.08 1.27 -14.62
N VAL A 111 -0.54 2.35 -13.99
CA VAL A 111 -1.74 2.33 -13.13
C VAL A 111 -3.01 2.13 -13.95
N ARG A 112 -3.18 2.84 -15.07
CA ARG A 112 -4.34 2.71 -15.97
C ARG A 112 -4.49 1.30 -16.54
N GLU A 113 -3.38 0.68 -16.92
CA GLU A 113 -3.35 -0.70 -17.42
C GLU A 113 -3.48 -1.76 -16.31
N GLY A 114 -3.55 -1.36 -15.03
CA GLY A 114 -3.65 -2.27 -13.89
C GLY A 114 -2.37 -3.02 -13.55
N ARG A 115 -1.23 -2.69 -14.20
CA ARG A 115 0.10 -3.26 -13.91
C ARG A 115 0.67 -2.75 -12.60
N ILE A 116 0.31 -1.53 -12.18
CA ILE A 116 0.74 -0.91 -10.92
C ILE A 116 -0.49 -0.71 -10.04
N LYS A 117 -0.51 -1.38 -8.88
CA LYS A 117 -1.61 -1.25 -7.91
C LYS A 117 -1.30 -0.39 -6.71
N LEU A 118 -0.02 -0.12 -6.42
CA LEU A 118 0.37 0.71 -5.29
C LEU A 118 1.00 2.01 -5.79
N VAL A 119 0.43 3.13 -5.37
CA VAL A 119 0.89 4.48 -5.73
C VAL A 119 1.24 5.22 -4.45
N LEU A 120 2.51 5.62 -4.31
CA LEU A 120 2.93 6.54 -3.24
C LEU A 120 3.06 7.94 -3.82
N ILE A 121 2.41 8.90 -3.18
CA ILE A 121 2.32 10.28 -3.65
C ILE A 121 2.57 11.28 -2.51
N THR A 122 3.20 12.40 -2.82
CA THR A 122 3.32 13.52 -1.88
C THR A 122 2.05 14.40 -1.87
N PRO A 123 1.66 15.01 -0.74
CA PRO A 123 0.44 15.82 -0.66
C PRO A 123 0.34 16.92 -1.72
N GLU A 124 1.44 17.63 -1.97
CA GLU A 124 1.49 18.70 -2.98
C GLU A 124 1.27 18.19 -4.40
N SER A 125 1.66 16.94 -4.68
CA SER A 125 1.45 16.32 -5.99
C SER A 125 0.00 15.90 -6.20
N VAL A 126 -0.70 15.44 -5.15
CA VAL A 126 -2.14 15.12 -5.21
C VAL A 126 -2.97 16.34 -5.60
N CYS A 127 -2.60 17.52 -5.10
CA CYS A 127 -3.31 18.77 -5.36
C CYS A 127 -2.94 19.42 -6.70
N SER A 128 -2.00 18.83 -7.46
CA SER A 128 -1.55 19.39 -8.73
C SER A 128 -2.52 19.01 -9.85
N PRO A 129 -2.93 19.94 -10.73
CA PRO A 129 -3.77 19.63 -11.89
C PRO A 129 -3.09 18.72 -12.93
N ALA A 130 -1.80 18.41 -12.75
CA ALA A 130 -0.99 17.62 -13.67
C ALA A 130 -0.92 16.12 -13.31
N VAL A 131 -1.64 15.67 -12.28
CA VAL A 131 -1.75 14.26 -11.84
C VAL A 131 -3.14 13.73 -12.11
#